data_AF-A0A924J871-F1
#
_entry.id   AF-A0A924J871-F1
#
_cell.length_a   1.000
_cell.length_b   1.000
_cell.length_c   1.000
_cell.angle_alpha   90.00
_cell.angle_beta   90.00
_cell.angle_gamma   90.00
#
_symmetry.space_group_name_H-M   'P 1'
#
loop_
_entity.id
_entity.type
_entity.pdbx_description
1 polymer ?
#
loop_
_entity_poly.entity_id
_entity_poly.type
_entity_poly.pdbx_seq_one_letter_code
_entity_poly.pdbx_strand_id
1 'polypeptide(L)'
;MKSKMFYMDRLIIESALSDVKEIFLSGLEENASGPFTIVLNFKATYTEQVLNAFAGLKDIICDTKASLVICKTRMTGIYDLEIKTEGLDEPVRIMNKAIDNETMGSIEDRVHNHQGIMLTTNVSEQDNAILISEVEIKACDEMV
;
A
#
# COMPACT_ATOMS: atom_id res chain seq x y z
N MET A 1 -2.05 11.98 -24.83
CA MET A 1 -0.82 12.53 -24.20
C MET A 1 -0.81 12.46 -22.68
N LYS A 2 -1.95 12.45 -21.97
CA LYS A 2 -1.99 12.33 -20.48
C LYS A 2 -1.40 11.01 -19.93
N SER A 3 -1.67 9.88 -20.58
CA SER A 3 -1.19 8.55 -20.14
C SER A 3 0.35 8.46 -20.00
N LYS A 4 1.12 9.11 -20.89
CA LYS A 4 2.59 9.13 -20.79
C LYS A 4 3.12 9.95 -19.59
N MET A 5 2.39 10.97 -19.16
CA MET A 5 2.75 11.80 -18.01
C MET A 5 2.54 11.00 -16.71
N PHE A 6 1.35 10.41 -16.54
CA PHE A 6 1.03 9.56 -15.39
C PHE A 6 1.89 8.30 -15.29
N TYR A 7 2.33 7.74 -16.43
CA TYR A 7 3.27 6.61 -16.44
C TYR A 7 4.62 6.98 -15.81
N MET A 8 5.14 8.18 -16.09
CA MET A 8 6.38 8.66 -15.49
C MET A 8 6.20 8.94 -14.00
N ASP A 9 5.06 9.49 -13.59
CA ASP A 9 4.74 9.73 -12.19
C ASP A 9 4.62 8.41 -11.41
N ARG A 10 3.98 7.39 -11.99
CA ARG A 10 3.87 6.05 -11.40
C ARG A 10 5.24 5.43 -11.12
N LEU A 11 6.15 5.42 -12.10
CA LEU A 11 7.47 4.80 -11.92
C LEU A 11 8.30 5.53 -10.85
N ILE A 12 8.15 6.85 -10.73
CA ILE A 12 8.80 7.64 -9.66
C ILE A 12 8.23 7.23 -8.29
N ILE A 13 6.90 7.09 -8.19
CA ILE A 13 6.23 6.63 -6.97
C ILE A 13 6.71 5.21 -6.61
N GLU A 14 6.70 4.26 -7.56
CA GLU A 14 7.17 2.90 -7.33
C GLU A 14 8.63 2.87 -6.85
N SER A 15 9.51 3.67 -7.47
CA SER A 15 10.91 3.77 -7.05
C SER A 15 11.08 4.36 -5.66
N ALA A 16 10.19 5.24 -5.20
CA ALA A 16 10.21 5.77 -3.85
C ALA A 16 9.68 4.74 -2.83
N LEU A 17 8.65 3.99 -3.20
CA LEU A 17 8.02 2.99 -2.34
C LEU A 17 8.75 1.65 -2.36
N SER A 18 9.68 1.41 -3.29
CA SER A 18 10.47 0.18 -3.33
C SER A 18 11.37 0.00 -2.12
N ASP A 19 11.69 1.08 -1.40
CA ASP A 19 12.54 1.07 -0.20
C ASP A 19 11.78 0.74 1.11
N VAL A 20 10.50 0.34 1.03
CA VAL A 20 9.79 -0.22 2.19
C VAL A 20 10.58 -1.39 2.75
N LYS A 21 10.91 -1.29 4.04
CA LYS A 21 11.64 -2.31 4.79
C LYS A 21 10.74 -3.38 5.36
N GLU A 22 9.62 -2.94 5.91
CA GLU A 22 8.75 -3.75 6.74
C GLU A 22 7.34 -3.16 6.66
N ILE A 23 6.36 -4.02 6.87
CA ILE A 23 4.96 -3.65 6.89
C ILE A 23 4.42 -4.13 8.23
N PHE A 24 3.83 -3.21 8.98
CA PHE A 24 3.21 -3.51 10.27
C PHE A 24 1.85 -2.84 10.37
N LEU A 25 1.06 -3.23 11.36
CA LEU A 25 -0.27 -2.68 11.59
C LEU A 25 -0.29 -1.72 12.77
N SER A 26 -1.12 -0.69 12.67
CA SER A 26 -1.47 0.18 13.80
C SER A 26 -2.98 0.37 13.89
N GLY A 27 -3.45 0.86 15.04
CA GLY A 27 -4.89 0.95 15.33
C GLY A 27 -5.53 -0.40 15.65
N LEU A 28 -4.77 -1.31 16.28
CA LEU A 28 -5.18 -2.68 16.60
C LEU A 28 -6.02 -2.81 17.89
N GLU A 29 -6.45 -1.71 18.50
CA GLU A 29 -7.19 -1.76 19.77
C GLU A 29 -8.51 -2.53 19.62
N GLU A 30 -8.79 -3.46 20.55
CA GLU A 30 -9.92 -4.42 20.49
C GLU A 30 -11.32 -3.78 20.45
N ASN A 31 -11.44 -2.46 20.52
CA ASN A 31 -12.71 -1.72 20.44
C ASN A 31 -12.65 -0.50 19.49
N ALA A 32 -11.61 -0.40 18.64
CA ALA A 32 -11.52 0.67 17.68
C ALA A 32 -12.58 0.47 16.58
N SER A 33 -13.63 1.30 16.59
CA SER A 33 -14.63 1.32 15.51
C SER A 33 -14.11 1.98 14.22
N GLY A 34 -12.84 2.39 14.21
CA GLY A 34 -12.17 3.04 13.09
C GLY A 34 -11.47 2.06 12.15
N PRO A 35 -10.96 2.56 11.01
CA PRO A 35 -10.16 1.76 10.11
C PRO A 35 -8.86 1.32 10.79
N PHE A 36 -8.40 0.11 10.50
CA PHE A 36 -7.04 -0.28 10.85
C PHE A 36 -6.07 0.26 9.82
N THR A 37 -4.81 0.39 10.22
CA THR A 37 -3.79 1.03 9.39
C THR A 37 -2.70 0.06 9.03
N ILE A 38 -2.40 -0.05 7.74
CA ILE A 38 -1.19 -0.71 7.22
C ILE A 38 -0.12 0.37 7.11
N VAL A 39 0.97 0.20 7.86
CA VAL A 39 2.08 1.15 7.90
C VAL A 39 3.25 0.61 7.09
N LEU A 40 3.62 1.34 6.04
CA LEU A 40 4.82 1.10 5.25
C LEU A 40 6.03 1.73 5.98
N ASN A 41 6.94 0.89 6.46
CA ASN A 41 8.10 1.31 7.24
C ASN A 41 9.28 1.67 6.33
N PHE A 42 9.76 2.91 6.43
CA PHE A 42 10.91 3.45 5.73
C PHE A 42 11.99 3.92 6.71
N LYS A 43 13.23 4.01 6.23
CA LYS A 43 14.29 4.74 6.98
C LYS A 43 14.03 6.24 6.91
N ALA A 44 14.31 6.95 8.01
CA ALA A 44 14.19 8.41 8.09
C ALA A 44 15.00 9.17 7.03
N THR A 45 16.04 8.58 6.45
CA THR A 45 16.81 9.18 5.35
C THR A 45 16.02 9.34 4.06
N TYR A 46 14.89 8.63 3.91
CA TYR A 46 14.05 8.66 2.72
C TYR A 46 12.78 9.51 2.89
N THR A 47 12.62 10.23 4.01
CA THR A 47 11.39 10.95 4.35
C THR A 47 10.87 11.83 3.22
N GLU A 48 11.66 12.77 2.70
CA GLU A 48 11.20 13.67 1.61
C GLU A 48 10.73 12.90 0.36
N GLN A 49 11.47 11.87 -0.04
CA GLN A 49 11.13 11.08 -1.22
C GLN A 49 9.80 10.34 -1.05
N VAL A 50 9.60 9.74 0.12
CA VAL A 50 8.36 9.02 0.46
C VAL A 50 7.17 9.98 0.56
N LEU A 51 7.34 11.13 1.20
CA LEU A 51 6.31 12.16 1.30
C LEU A 51 5.87 12.66 -0.08
N ASN A 52 6.82 12.95 -0.96
CA ASN A 52 6.52 13.40 -2.32
C ASN A 52 5.81 12.31 -3.13
N ALA A 53 6.18 11.04 -2.96
CA ALA A 53 5.51 9.92 -3.61
C ALA A 53 4.06 9.74 -3.11
N PHE A 54 3.82 9.84 -1.80
CA PHE A 54 2.47 9.78 -1.25
C PHE A 54 1.62 10.99 -1.66
N ALA A 55 2.20 12.19 -1.72
CA ALA A 55 1.52 13.37 -2.24
C ALA A 55 1.11 13.17 -3.71
N GLY A 56 2.03 12.75 -4.57
CA GLY A 56 1.73 12.47 -5.98
C GLY A 56 0.69 11.36 -6.14
N LEU A 57 0.76 10.29 -5.34
CA LEU A 57 -0.23 9.22 -5.37
C LEU A 57 -1.62 9.70 -4.93
N LYS A 58 -1.71 10.54 -3.89
CA LYS A 58 -2.97 11.16 -3.46
C LYS A 58 -3.54 12.11 -4.52
N ASP A 59 -2.69 12.88 -5.20
CA ASP A 59 -3.14 13.76 -6.29
C ASP A 59 -3.69 12.95 -7.48
N ILE A 60 -3.12 11.78 -7.75
CA ILE A 60 -3.62 10.86 -8.77
C ILE A 60 -4.95 10.23 -8.34
N ILE A 61 -5.05 9.82 -7.07
CA ILE A 61 -6.28 9.23 -6.51
C ILE A 61 -7.39 10.28 -6.47
N CYS A 62 -7.12 11.48 -5.95
CA CYS A 62 -8.03 12.64 -5.83
C CYS A 62 -9.47 12.26 -5.43
N ASP A 63 -10.38 12.12 -6.40
CA ASP A 63 -11.80 11.79 -6.22
C ASP A 63 -12.16 10.33 -6.56
N THR A 64 -11.16 9.54 -6.95
CA THR A 64 -11.30 8.12 -7.27
C THR A 64 -11.01 7.26 -6.05
N LYS A 65 -11.39 5.99 -6.14
CA LYS A 65 -11.11 5.02 -5.07
C LYS A 65 -9.75 4.37 -5.29
N ALA A 66 -9.06 4.10 -4.18
CA ALA A 66 -7.90 3.23 -4.16
C ALA A 66 -8.30 1.83 -3.68
N SER A 67 -7.76 0.80 -4.32
CA SER A 67 -7.86 -0.59 -3.88
C SER A 67 -6.46 -1.15 -3.68
N LEU A 68 -6.30 -2.05 -2.71
CA LEU A 68 -5.03 -2.72 -2.43
C LEU A 68 -5.13 -4.19 -2.79
N VAL A 69 -4.17 -4.69 -3.56
CA VAL A 69 -3.99 -6.13 -3.76
C VAL A 69 -2.76 -6.57 -3.01
N ILE A 70 -2.89 -7.58 -2.16
CA ILE A 70 -1.78 -8.25 -1.51
C ILE A 70 -1.58 -9.60 -2.20
N CYS A 71 -0.55 -9.66 -3.03
CA CYS A 71 -0.15 -10.83 -3.80
C CYS A 71 0.71 -11.75 -2.94
N LYS A 72 0.26 -12.98 -2.70
CA LYS A 72 1.10 -14.05 -2.13
C LYS A 72 2.08 -14.51 -3.20
N THR A 73 3.39 -14.33 -2.95
CA THR A 73 4.43 -14.84 -3.85
C THR A 73 4.67 -16.34 -3.59
N ARG A 74 5.54 -16.96 -4.39
CA ARG A 74 6.00 -18.34 -4.15
C ARG A 74 6.83 -18.50 -2.88
N MET A 75 7.40 -17.41 -2.37
CA MET A 75 8.19 -17.40 -1.15
C MET A 75 7.28 -17.08 0.04
N THR A 76 7.15 -18.03 0.96
CA THR A 76 6.37 -17.83 2.20
C THR A 76 6.88 -16.61 2.97
N GLY A 77 5.96 -15.75 3.40
CA GLY A 77 6.28 -14.52 4.13
C GLY A 77 6.70 -13.35 3.23
N ILE A 78 6.77 -13.54 1.91
CA ILE A 78 7.06 -12.49 0.93
C ILE A 78 5.82 -12.21 0.09
N TYR A 79 5.47 -10.94 0.00
CA TYR A 79 4.28 -10.45 -0.67
C TYR A 79 4.59 -9.27 -1.58
N ASP A 80 3.84 -9.14 -2.66
CA ASP A 80 3.80 -7.90 -3.44
C ASP A 80 2.53 -7.12 -3.08
N LEU A 81 2.63 -5.80 -3.04
CA LEU A 81 1.47 -4.93 -2.88
C LEU A 81 1.23 -4.15 -4.16
N GLU A 82 0.00 -4.18 -4.65
CA GLU A 82 -0.44 -3.35 -5.77
C GLU A 82 -1.48 -2.34 -5.30
N ILE A 83 -1.21 -1.06 -5.49
CA ILE A 83 -2.17 0.01 -5.25
C ILE A 83 -2.82 0.34 -6.60
N LYS A 84 -4.13 0.07 -6.69
CA LYS A 84 -4.95 0.29 -7.88
C LYS A 84 -5.80 1.53 -7.71
N THR A 85 -5.92 2.32 -8.77
CA THR A 85 -6.78 3.50 -8.86
C THR A 85 -7.14 3.70 -10.32
N GLU A 86 -8.31 4.28 -10.59
CA GLU A 86 -8.74 4.66 -11.94
C GLU A 86 -7.88 5.80 -12.54
N GLY A 87 -7.12 6.51 -11.70
CA GLY A 87 -6.18 7.54 -12.14
C GLY A 87 -4.94 7.01 -12.87
N LEU A 88 -4.68 5.71 -12.82
CA LEU A 88 -3.54 5.06 -13.47
C LEU A 88 -3.99 3.90 -14.37
N ASP A 89 -3.35 3.79 -15.53
CA ASP A 89 -3.56 2.66 -16.45
C ASP A 89 -3.00 1.33 -15.87
N GLU A 90 -2.04 1.42 -14.95
CA GLU A 90 -1.41 0.27 -14.28
C GLU A 90 -1.23 0.56 -12.77
N PRO A 91 -1.27 -0.46 -11.90
CA PRO A 91 -1.09 -0.25 -10.47
C PRO A 91 0.34 0.23 -10.15
N VAL A 92 0.47 0.92 -9.02
CA VAL A 92 1.74 1.13 -8.33
C VAL A 92 2.11 -0.15 -7.60
N ARG A 93 3.28 -0.70 -7.89
CA ARG A 93 3.75 -1.96 -7.30
C ARG A 93 4.86 -1.77 -6.29
N ILE A 94 4.70 -2.43 -5.14
CA ILE A 94 5.68 -2.51 -4.06
C ILE A 94 6.04 -3.99 -3.91
N MET A 95 7.14 -4.39 -4.52
CA MET A 95 7.47 -5.80 -4.71
C MET A 95 8.33 -6.37 -3.58
N ASN A 96 8.22 -7.67 -3.36
CA ASN A 96 9.07 -8.50 -2.52
C ASN A 96 9.19 -7.97 -1.08
N LYS A 97 8.05 -7.71 -0.44
CA LYS A 97 8.00 -7.23 0.94
C LYS A 97 7.77 -8.37 1.91
N ALA A 98 8.62 -8.39 2.93
CA ALA A 98 8.45 -9.28 4.05
C ALA A 98 7.26 -8.79 4.89
N ILE A 99 6.29 -9.68 5.08
CA ILE A 99 5.19 -9.48 6.01
C ILE A 99 5.11 -10.77 6.83
N ASP A 100 5.26 -10.64 8.15
CA ASP A 100 5.21 -11.82 9.01
C ASP A 100 3.80 -12.43 9.04
N ASN A 101 3.72 -13.70 9.46
CA ASN A 101 2.47 -14.46 9.43
C ASN A 101 1.42 -13.92 10.40
N GLU A 102 1.83 -13.31 11.51
CA GLU A 102 0.92 -12.72 12.50
C GLU A 102 0.28 -11.45 11.94
N THR A 103 1.09 -10.58 11.34
CA THR A 103 0.66 -9.39 10.61
C THR A 103 -0.28 -9.76 9.45
N MET A 104 0.07 -10.76 8.64
CA MET A 104 -0.80 -11.20 7.54
C MET A 104 -2.10 -11.84 8.02
N GLY A 105 -2.09 -12.69 9.04
CA GLY A 105 -3.32 -13.24 9.62
C GLY A 105 -4.22 -12.12 10.15
N SER A 106 -3.62 -11.12 10.80
CA SER A 106 -4.32 -9.92 11.27
C SER A 106 -4.93 -9.07 10.14
N ILE A 107 -4.29 -9.03 8.96
CA ILE A 107 -4.85 -8.37 7.77
C ILE A 107 -6.02 -9.20 7.23
N GLU A 108 -5.83 -10.51 7.04
CA GLU A 108 -6.86 -11.44 6.53
C GLU A 108 -8.14 -11.38 7.37
N ASP A 109 -8.01 -11.45 8.70
CA ASP A 109 -9.14 -11.39 9.63
C ASP A 109 -9.93 -10.07 9.50
N ARG A 110 -9.23 -8.94 9.38
CA ARG A 110 -9.89 -7.62 9.30
C ARG A 110 -10.52 -7.35 7.95
N VAL A 111 -9.89 -7.81 6.88
CA VAL A 111 -10.47 -7.79 5.53
C VAL A 111 -11.74 -8.63 5.51
N HIS A 112 -11.73 -9.84 6.10
CA HIS A 112 -12.91 -10.69 6.21
C HIS A 112 -14.04 -10.03 7.00
N ASN A 113 -13.71 -9.30 8.06
CA ASN A 113 -14.65 -8.55 8.88
C ASN A 113 -15.09 -7.20 8.28
N HIS A 114 -14.69 -6.89 7.04
CA HIS A 114 -15.03 -5.65 6.33
C HIS A 114 -14.64 -4.38 7.11
N GLN A 115 -13.57 -4.45 7.91
CA GLN A 115 -13.06 -3.27 8.60
C GLN A 115 -12.39 -2.34 7.58
N GLY A 116 -12.62 -1.03 7.70
CA GLY A 116 -11.96 -0.04 6.85
C GLY A 116 -10.43 -0.13 6.95
N ILE A 117 -9.74 0.18 5.87
CA ILE A 117 -8.28 0.05 5.76
C ILE A 117 -7.69 1.38 5.35
N MET A 118 -6.63 1.79 6.04
CA MET A 118 -5.85 2.97 5.69
C MET A 118 -4.41 2.54 5.42
N LEU A 119 -3.82 3.03 4.33
CA LEU A 119 -2.41 2.87 4.02
C LEU A 119 -1.66 4.13 4.42
N THR A 120 -0.59 3.99 5.18
CA THR A 120 0.25 5.12 5.61
C THR A 120 1.74 4.76 5.63
N THR A 121 2.58 5.69 6.07
CA THR A 121 4.01 5.51 6.28
C THR A 121 4.42 5.92 7.69
N ASN A 122 5.58 5.45 8.16
CA ASN A 122 6.12 5.81 9.47
C ASN A 122 6.91 7.13 9.50
N VAL A 123 7.08 7.81 8.35
CA VAL A 123 7.98 8.97 8.23
C VAL A 123 7.27 10.32 8.44
N SER A 124 5.95 10.32 8.59
CA SER A 124 5.18 11.51 9.00
C SER A 124 3.82 11.11 9.58
N GLU A 125 3.43 11.79 10.66
CA GLU A 125 2.10 11.68 11.27
C GLU A 125 1.04 12.51 10.55
N GLN A 126 1.46 13.48 9.74
CA GLN A 126 0.56 14.40 9.04
C GLN A 126 0.43 13.98 7.57
N ASP A 127 -0.83 13.84 7.14
CA ASP A 127 -1.28 13.91 5.75
C ASP A 127 -0.76 12.83 4.78
N ASN A 128 -0.22 11.69 5.25
CA ASN A 128 0.23 10.58 4.36
C ASN A 128 -0.63 9.33 4.48
N ALA A 129 -1.94 9.54 4.63
CA ALA A 129 -2.92 8.48 4.69
C ALA A 129 -3.65 8.37 3.35
N ILE A 130 -3.78 7.15 2.85
CA ILE A 130 -4.64 6.80 1.72
C ILE A 130 -5.71 5.85 2.23
N LEU A 131 -6.98 6.25 2.11
CA LEU A 131 -8.09 5.35 2.42
C LEU A 131 -8.19 4.28 1.33
N ILE A 132 -8.19 3.02 1.75
CA ILE A 132 -8.32 1.87 0.86
C ILE A 132 -9.78 1.40 0.89
N SER A 133 -10.42 1.43 -0.27
CA SER A 133 -11.83 1.10 -0.42
C SER A 133 -12.10 -0.41 -0.49
N GLU A 134 -11.12 -1.17 -0.96
CA GLU A 134 -11.21 -2.62 -1.14
C GLU A 134 -9.83 -3.24 -1.01
N VAL A 135 -9.77 -4.43 -0.42
CA VAL A 135 -8.54 -5.22 -0.34
C VAL A 135 -8.79 -6.62 -0.87
N GLU A 136 -7.92 -7.05 -1.78
CA GLU A 136 -7.92 -8.39 -2.34
C GLU A 136 -6.62 -9.09 -1.93
N ILE A 137 -6.73 -10.28 -1.33
CA ILE A 137 -5.58 -11.12 -1.00
C ILE A 137 -5.64 -12.35 -1.89
N LYS A 138 -4.64 -12.55 -2.75
CA LYS A 138 -4.64 -13.66 -3.72
C LYS A 138 -3.25 -14.23 -3.96
N ALA A 139 -3.21 -15.47 -4.44
CA ALA A 139 -1.99 -16.00 -5.03
C ALA A 139 -1.71 -15.28 -6.35
N CYS A 140 -0.50 -14.77 -6.51
CA CYS A 140 -0.07 -14.23 -7.79
C CYS A 140 0.75 -15.30 -8.48
N ASP A 141 0.07 -16.05 -9.36
CA ASP A 141 0.75 -16.86 -10.35
C ASP A 141 1.50 -15.88 -11.25
N GLU A 142 2.82 -16.01 -11.32
CA GLU A 142 3.60 -15.35 -12.37
C GLU A 142 2.88 -15.62 -13.69
N MET A 143 2.51 -14.56 -14.42
CA MET A 143 2.23 -14.74 -15.84
C MET A 143 3.45 -15.45 -16.42
N VAL A 144 3.26 -16.70 -16.82
CA VAL A 144 4.21 -17.47 -17.64
C VAL A 144 4.38 -16.75 -18.96
#